data_AF-A0AAD5WJU4-F1
#
_entry.id   AF-A0AAD5WJU4-F1
#
_cell.length_a   1.000
_cell.length_b   1.000
_cell.length_c   1.000
_cell.angle_alpha   90.00
_cell.angle_beta   90.00
_cell.angle_gamma   90.00
#
_symmetry.space_group_name_H-M   'P 1'
#
loop_
_entity.id
_entity.type
_entity.pdbx_description
1 polymer ?
#
loop_
_entity_poly.entity_id
_entity_poly.type
_entity_poly.pdbx_seq_one_letter_code
_entity_poly.pdbx_strand_id
1 'polypeptide(L)'
;MECKKHSNGTVTMGVIGRSFNAKCKDNEGRERNQGERWVENNYFEKTCKERGRVEISGCRVDALNYLIPVNGSATAGNLEYHCDEKNGAYNFYTK
;
A
#
# COMPACT_ATOMS: atom_id res chain seq x y z
N MET A 1 -0.47 -4.96 -22.76
CA MET A 1 -0.42 -3.94 -23.82
C MET A 1 -1.32 -4.41 -24.94
N GLU A 2 -2.25 -3.58 -25.39
CA GLU A 2 -3.04 -3.85 -26.59
C GLU A 2 -2.67 -2.81 -27.64
N CYS A 3 -2.29 -3.30 -28.82
CA CYS A 3 -2.01 -2.46 -29.97
C CYS A 3 -3.24 -2.48 -30.87
N LYS A 4 -3.97 -1.35 -30.92
CA LYS A 4 -5.09 -1.17 -31.85
C LYS A 4 -4.65 -0.26 -32.98
N LYS A 5 -4.68 -0.78 -34.21
CA LYS A 5 -4.48 0.00 -35.43
C LYS A 5 -5.85 0.46 -35.94
N HIS A 6 -6.03 1.77 -36.03
CA HIS A 6 -7.25 2.39 -36.55
C HIS A 6 -7.23 2.41 -38.09
N SER A 7 -8.41 2.48 -38.69
CA SER A 7 -8.58 2.55 -40.15
C SER A 7 -7.92 3.79 -40.78
N ASN A 8 -7.67 4.85 -40.00
CA ASN A 8 -6.94 6.06 -40.41
C ASN A 8 -5.40 5.91 -40.33
N GLY A 9 -4.88 4.69 -40.08
CA GLY A 9 -3.44 4.41 -40.01
C GLY A 9 -2.77 4.75 -38.68
N THR A 10 -3.47 5.37 -37.73
CA THR A 10 -2.93 5.63 -36.39
C THR A 10 -2.91 4.36 -35.53
N VAL A 11 -1.89 4.21 -34.70
CA VAL A 11 -1.77 3.13 -33.73
C VAL A 11 -1.99 3.72 -32.34
N THR A 12 -3.04 3.29 -31.65
CA THR A 12 -3.22 3.61 -30.24
C THR A 12 -2.70 2.48 -29.39
N MET A 13 -1.76 2.82 -28.50
CA MET A 13 -1.29 1.91 -27.47
C MET A 13 -2.20 2.03 -26.26
N GLY A 14 -3.07 1.04 -26.07
CA GLY A 14 -3.87 0.92 -24.86
C GLY A 14 -2.99 0.34 -23.76
N VAL A 15 -2.79 1.10 -22.69
CA VAL A 15 -2.35 0.53 -21.42
C VAL A 15 -3.53 -0.33 -20.94
N ILE A 16 -3.55 -1.61 -21.31
CA ILE A 16 -4.29 -2.60 -20.53
C ILE A 16 -3.79 -2.36 -19.10
N GLY A 17 -4.69 -2.04 -18.17
CA GLY A 17 -4.33 -1.74 -16.78
C GLY A 17 -3.30 -2.73 -16.25
N ARG A 18 -2.48 -2.31 -15.27
CA ARG A 18 -1.38 -3.11 -14.71
C ARG A 18 -1.76 -4.60 -14.66
N SER A 19 -0.88 -5.45 -15.21
CA SER A 19 -1.10 -6.90 -15.29
C SER A 19 -1.67 -7.42 -13.98
N PHE A 20 -2.59 -8.40 -14.02
CA PHE A 20 -3.16 -8.97 -12.80
C PHE A 20 -2.06 -9.40 -11.82
N ASN A 21 -0.94 -9.94 -12.34
CA ASN A 21 0.25 -10.37 -11.61
C ASN A 21 1.31 -9.26 -11.40
N ALA A 22 0.97 -7.98 -11.57
CA ALA A 22 1.91 -6.89 -11.37
C ALA A 22 2.39 -6.84 -9.92
N LYS A 23 3.70 -6.66 -9.75
CA LYS A 23 4.36 -6.44 -8.47
C LYS A 23 4.12 -5.02 -7.98
N CYS A 24 4.22 -4.83 -6.67
CA CYS A 24 4.23 -3.50 -6.06
C CYS A 24 5.66 -2.97 -5.97
N LYS A 25 5.79 -1.68 -5.70
CA LYS A 25 7.08 -1.03 -5.45
C LYS A 25 6.99 -0.29 -4.13
N ASP A 26 7.95 -0.50 -3.23
CA ASP A 26 8.05 0.25 -1.98
C ASP A 26 8.74 1.61 -2.18
N ASN A 27 8.82 2.43 -1.11
CA ASN A 27 9.43 3.77 -1.21
C ASN A 27 10.94 3.74 -1.51
N GLU A 28 11.62 2.62 -1.28
CA GLU A 28 13.03 2.42 -1.64
C GLU A 28 13.19 1.93 -3.08
N GLY A 29 12.07 1.69 -3.76
CA GLY A 29 12.04 1.24 -5.13
C GLY A 29 12.20 -0.28 -5.30
N ARG A 30 12.10 -1.07 -4.24
CA ARG A 30 12.18 -2.53 -4.32
C ARG A 30 10.85 -3.10 -4.79
N GLU A 31 10.92 -4.11 -5.65
CA GLU A 31 9.74 -4.85 -6.09
C GLU A 31 9.24 -5.78 -4.98
N ARG A 32 7.93 -5.79 -4.76
CA ARG A 32 7.24 -6.63 -3.77
C ARG A 32 6.27 -7.55 -4.49
N ASN A 33 6.34 -8.84 -4.18
CA ASN A 33 5.46 -9.84 -4.77
C ASN A 33 4.03 -9.69 -4.22
N GLN A 34 3.05 -10.21 -4.94
CA GLN A 34 1.67 -10.20 -4.45
C GLN A 34 1.52 -11.03 -3.19
N GLY A 35 0.75 -10.52 -2.24
CA GLY A 35 0.62 -11.09 -0.90
C GLY A 35 1.77 -10.77 0.03
N GLU A 36 2.90 -10.24 -0.47
CA GLU A 36 4.01 -9.83 0.37
C GLU A 36 3.60 -8.67 1.27
N ARG A 37 4.05 -8.74 2.53
CA ARG A 37 3.88 -7.68 3.52
C ARG A 37 5.23 -7.11 3.90
N TRP A 38 5.29 -5.80 4.07
CA TRP A 38 6.49 -5.12 4.54
C TRP A 38 6.11 -3.94 5.42
N VAL A 39 7.03 -3.53 6.28
CA VAL A 39 6.88 -2.35 7.13
C VAL A 39 7.60 -1.20 6.46
N GLU A 40 6.91 -0.07 6.34
CA GLU A 40 7.45 1.17 5.80
C GLU A 40 7.49 2.25 6.90
N ASN A 41 8.57 3.03 6.91
CA ASN A 41 8.87 4.03 7.95
C ASN A 41 8.91 3.47 9.38
N ASN A 42 9.01 2.15 9.57
CA ASN A 42 8.95 1.41 10.84
C ASN A 42 7.56 1.25 11.48
N TYR A 43 6.52 1.88 10.94
CA TYR A 43 5.18 1.81 11.54
C TYR A 43 4.08 1.42 10.56
N PHE A 44 4.15 1.68 9.25
CA PHE A 44 3.08 1.28 8.35
C PHE A 44 3.30 -0.13 7.80
N GLU A 45 2.49 -1.09 8.20
CA GLU A 45 2.48 -2.38 7.51
C GLU A 45 1.67 -2.26 6.22
N LYS A 46 2.32 -2.59 5.10
CA LYS A 46 1.75 -2.56 3.75
C LYS A 46 1.66 -3.97 3.19
N THR A 47 0.64 -4.21 2.37
CA THR A 47 0.47 -5.44 1.61
C THR A 47 0.40 -5.13 0.12
N CYS A 48 1.09 -5.93 -0.70
CA CYS A 48 0.92 -5.87 -2.14
C CYS A 48 -0.28 -6.70 -2.57
N LYS A 49 -1.23 -6.06 -3.26
CA LYS A 49 -2.41 -6.68 -3.85
C LYS A 49 -2.26 -6.82 -5.36
N GLU A 50 -3.21 -7.53 -5.94
CA GLU A 50 -3.35 -7.72 -7.38
C GLU A 50 -3.26 -6.40 -8.14
N ARG A 51 -2.79 -6.47 -9.39
CA ARG A 51 -2.55 -5.30 -10.24
C ARG A 51 -1.54 -4.30 -9.66
N GLY A 52 -0.69 -4.74 -8.73
CA GLY A 52 0.36 -3.92 -8.12
C GLY A 52 -0.21 -2.78 -7.28
N ARG A 53 -1.35 -3.00 -6.61
CA ARG A 53 -1.96 -2.04 -5.68
C ARG A 53 -1.34 -2.23 -4.30
N VAL A 54 -0.88 -1.15 -3.69
CA VAL A 54 -0.39 -1.15 -2.32
C VAL A 54 -1.53 -0.76 -1.39
N GLU A 55 -1.79 -1.57 -0.37
CA GLU A 55 -2.75 -1.27 0.69
C GLU A 55 -2.03 -1.22 2.04
N ILE A 56 -2.47 -0.32 2.92
CA ILE A 56 -1.99 -0.28 4.29
C ILE A 56 -2.85 -1.22 5.13
N SER A 57 -2.23 -2.25 5.68
CA SER A 57 -2.87 -3.23 6.58
C SER A 57 -3.19 -2.60 7.95
N GLY A 58 -2.33 -1.69 8.41
CA GLY A 58 -2.43 -1.03 9.71
C GLY A 58 -1.08 -0.48 10.16
N CYS A 59 -1.04 0.02 11.39
CA CYS A 59 0.17 0.53 12.01
C CYS A 59 0.75 -0.48 13.02
N ARG A 60 2.01 -0.83 12.85
CA ARG A 60 2.82 -1.62 13.76
C ARG A 60 3.38 -0.72 14.87
N VAL A 61 3.29 -1.23 16.10
CA VAL A 61 3.93 -0.64 17.28
C VAL A 61 4.71 -1.76 17.96
N ASP A 62 6.01 -1.59 18.19
CA ASP A 62 6.84 -2.67 18.76
C ASP A 62 6.43 -3.08 20.19
N ALA A 63 5.77 -2.18 20.92
CA ALA A 63 5.19 -2.48 22.24
C ALA A 63 3.91 -3.33 22.17
N LEU A 64 3.34 -3.53 20.97
CA LEU A 64 2.13 -4.31 20.73
C LEU A 64 2.47 -5.54 19.87
N ASN A 65 1.78 -6.64 20.14
CA ASN A 65 1.88 -7.88 19.38
C ASN A 65 0.85 -7.98 18.24
N TYR A 66 0.15 -6.88 17.95
CA TYR A 66 -0.85 -6.78 16.88
C TYR A 66 -0.72 -5.44 16.15
N LEU A 67 -1.31 -5.35 14.96
CA LEU A 67 -1.39 -4.11 14.19
C LEU A 67 -2.59 -3.29 14.63
N ILE A 68 -2.38 -2.00 14.83
CA ILE A 68 -3.47 -1.04 14.98
C ILE A 68 -4.16 -0.92 13.62
N PRO A 69 -5.46 -1.22 13.50
CA PRO A 69 -6.17 -1.07 12.24
C PRO A 69 -6.19 0.39 11.81
N VAL A 70 -6.33 0.63 10.50
CA VAL A 70 -6.52 1.99 9.97
C VAL A 70 -7.79 2.60 10.57
N ASN A 71 -7.71 3.88 10.94
CA ASN A 71 -8.67 4.63 11.76
C ASN A 71 -8.90 4.04 13.16
N GLY A 72 -7.87 3.41 13.72
CA GLY A 72 -7.88 2.83 15.06
C GLY A 72 -6.84 3.45 15.99
N SER A 73 -6.98 3.17 17.28
CA SER A 73 -5.97 3.47 18.29
C SER A 73 -5.71 2.29 19.21
N ALA A 74 -4.56 2.32 19.89
CA ALA A 74 -4.20 1.35 20.91
C ALA A 74 -3.31 1.99 21.96
N THR A 75 -3.40 1.51 23.20
CA THR A 75 -2.59 2.01 24.31
C THR A 75 -1.53 0.98 24.67
N ALA A 76 -0.28 1.42 24.84
CA ALA A 76 0.77 0.60 25.45
C ALA A 76 1.52 1.44 26.48
N GLY A 77 1.51 1.01 27.74
CA GLY A 77 2.05 1.80 28.85
C GLY A 77 1.26 3.09 29.06
N ASN A 78 1.94 4.23 28.93
CA ASN A 78 1.39 5.58 29.11
C ASN A 78 1.18 6.34 27.79
N LEU A 79 1.34 5.67 26.65
CA LEU A 79 1.19 6.28 25.32
C LEU A 79 -0.04 5.71 24.62
N GLU A 80 -0.83 6.58 24.00
CA GLU A 80 -1.90 6.20 23.07
C GLU A 80 -1.40 6.38 21.63
N TYR A 81 -1.37 5.29 20.87
CA TYR A 81 -0.95 5.27 19.47
C TYR A 81 -2.17 5.35 18.57
N HIS A 82 -2.12 6.20 17.55
CA HIS A 82 -3.19 6.39 16.57
C HIS A 82 -2.70 6.06 15.16
N CYS A 83 -3.54 5.37 14.39
CA CYS A 83 -3.32 5.03 13.00
C CYS A 83 -4.48 5.56 12.17
N ASP A 84 -4.37 6.77 11.64
CA ASP A 84 -5.49 7.47 10.99
C ASP A 84 -5.29 7.53 9.48
N GLU A 85 -6.39 7.42 8.73
CA GLU A 85 -6.45 7.71 7.30
C GLU A 85 -7.36 8.90 7.05
N LYS A 86 -6.86 9.89 6.31
CA LYS A 86 -7.59 11.10 5.97
C LYS A 86 -7.33 11.45 4.51
N ASN A 87 -8.36 11.33 3.67
CA ASN A 87 -8.32 11.70 2.25
C ASN A 87 -7.20 10.99 1.46
N GLY A 88 -6.95 9.72 1.77
CA GLY A 88 -5.89 8.89 1.18
C GLY A 88 -4.51 9.09 1.80
N ALA A 89 -4.36 10.01 2.77
CA ALA A 89 -3.12 10.19 3.52
C ALA A 89 -3.20 9.46 4.86
N TYR A 90 -2.15 8.69 5.17
CA TYR A 90 -2.06 7.91 6.40
C TYR A 90 -1.14 8.62 7.40
N ASN A 91 -1.58 8.70 8.64
CA ASN A 91 -0.86 9.36 9.73
C ASN A 91 -0.72 8.40 10.89
N PHE A 92 0.48 8.36 11.46
CA PHE A 92 0.77 7.64 12.69
C PHE A 92 1.34 8.62 13.70
N TYR A 93 0.72 8.71 14.88
CA TYR A 93 1.11 9.64 15.93
C TYR A 93 0.74 9.10 17.31
N THR A 94 1.33 9.69 18.35
CA THR A 94 1.08 9.35 19.75
C THR A 94 0.44 10.51 20.49
N LYS A 95 -0.39 10.22 21.49
CA LYS A 95 -0.87 11.17 22.50
C LYS A 95 -0.37 10.80 23.89
#